data_AF-A0A7C2MBU8-F1
#
_entry.id   AF-A0A7C2MBU8-F1
#
_cell.length_a   1.000
_cell.length_b   1.000
_cell.length_c   1.000
_cell.angle_alpha   90.00
_cell.angle_beta   90.00
_cell.angle_gamma   90.00
#
_symmetry.space_group_name_H-M   'P 1'
#
loop_
_entity.id
_entity.type
_entity.pdbx_description
1 polymer ?
#
loop_
_entity_poly.entity_id
_entity_poly.type
_entity_poly.pdbx_seq_one_letter_code
_entity_poly.pdbx_strand_id
1 'polypeptide(L)'
;TSSEISYNGVGLLITMNSSLRHYVGTNNFTHNNIGIDLKSFSNDIIFNNIEKNEVGIQLCGSDNQIYRNTFNNNTKQVYDITWDNPRQDSFINIWHSGDTGNYWSDYTGINETPYIIDENNQDPFPLNQPLEPLDDPWDPSIDYILPAMGGATFLVIFIVAVVVVIFVLVKKRRKQKPEG
;
A
#
# COMPACT_ATOMS: atom_id res chain seq x y z
N THR A 1 -2.04 6.72 12.43
CA THR A 1 -0.78 7.01 13.14
C THR A 1 0.32 6.31 12.40
N SER A 2 1.36 7.02 11.99
CA SER A 2 2.51 6.37 11.35
C SER A 2 3.28 5.54 12.37
N SER A 3 3.73 4.36 11.94
CA SER A 3 4.63 3.53 12.76
C SER A 3 6.08 3.84 12.38
N GLU A 4 6.96 3.92 13.37
CA GLU A 4 8.40 4.02 13.20
C GLU A 4 9.02 2.62 13.30
N ILE A 5 9.69 2.17 12.24
CA ILE A 5 10.37 0.87 12.18
C ILE A 5 11.84 1.12 11.85
N SER A 6 12.70 1.04 12.87
CA SER A 6 14.10 1.41 12.72
C SER A 6 15.10 0.52 13.45
N TYR A 7 16.33 0.51 12.95
CA TYR A 7 17.47 -0.22 13.50
C TYR A 7 17.28 -1.74 13.57
N ASN A 8 16.64 -2.34 12.55
CA ASN A 8 16.44 -3.78 12.43
C ASN A 8 17.29 -4.38 11.29
N GLY A 9 17.48 -5.70 11.34
CA GLY A 9 17.96 -6.44 10.17
C GLY A 9 16.95 -6.38 9.03
N VAL A 10 15.68 -6.66 9.32
CA VAL A 10 14.55 -6.48 8.39
C VAL A 10 13.47 -5.69 9.11
N GLY A 11 13.03 -4.57 8.55
CA GLY A 11 11.97 -3.73 9.12
C GLY A 11 10.60 -4.41 9.04
N LEU A 12 10.20 -4.81 7.83
CA LEU A 12 8.98 -5.60 7.60
C LEU A 12 9.25 -6.77 6.66
N LEU A 13 8.81 -7.96 7.04
CA LEU A 13 8.84 -9.15 6.22
C LEU A 13 7.42 -9.55 5.83
N ILE A 14 7.13 -9.62 4.52
CA ILE A 14 5.87 -10.15 3.99
C ILE A 14 6.17 -11.46 3.26
N THR A 15 5.45 -12.54 3.58
CA THR A 15 5.75 -13.89 3.06
C THR A 15 4.57 -14.54 2.36
N MET A 16 4.85 -15.46 1.44
CA MET A 16 3.89 -16.20 0.61
C MET A 16 2.83 -17.03 1.37
N ASN A 17 2.89 -17.12 2.71
CA ASN A 17 2.00 -17.99 3.47
C ASN A 17 0.58 -17.42 3.66
N SER A 18 0.27 -16.31 2.99
CA SER A 18 -1.03 -15.66 3.00
C SER A 18 -1.56 -15.57 1.57
N SER A 19 -2.78 -16.04 1.34
CA SER A 19 -3.54 -15.78 0.12
C SER A 19 -4.20 -14.39 0.11
N LEU A 20 -3.92 -13.57 1.12
CA LEU A 20 -4.47 -12.22 1.26
C LEU A 20 -3.50 -11.18 0.72
N ARG A 21 -4.05 -10.21 -0.02
CA ARG A 21 -3.40 -8.94 -0.36
C ARG A 21 -3.19 -8.13 0.92
N HIS A 22 -1.96 -7.80 1.26
CA HIS A 22 -1.66 -6.92 2.39
C HIS A 22 -1.58 -5.46 1.93
N TYR A 23 -2.01 -4.56 2.81
CA TYR A 23 -1.85 -3.12 2.66
C TYR A 23 -0.83 -2.61 3.67
N VAL A 24 0.27 -2.05 3.18
CA VAL A 24 1.33 -1.43 3.97
C VAL A 24 1.39 0.03 3.57
N GLY A 25 0.95 0.91 4.47
CA GLY A 25 1.03 2.33 4.19
C GLY A 25 1.16 3.22 5.39
N THR A 26 1.64 4.44 5.14
CA THR A 26 1.86 5.48 6.16
C THR A 26 2.84 5.06 7.25
N ASN A 27 3.88 4.28 6.93
CA ASN A 27 4.94 3.90 7.89
C ASN A 27 6.26 4.58 7.56
N ASN A 28 7.15 4.66 8.55
CA ASN A 28 8.52 5.11 8.39
C ASN A 28 9.49 3.95 8.63
N PHE A 29 10.18 3.52 7.58
CA PHE A 29 11.20 2.47 7.61
C PHE A 29 12.57 3.14 7.49
N THR A 30 13.33 3.20 8.59
CA THR A 30 14.60 3.93 8.61
C THR A 30 15.74 3.21 9.31
N HIS A 31 16.97 3.32 8.80
CA HIS A 31 18.17 2.71 9.40
C HIS A 31 18.08 1.19 9.60
N ASN A 32 17.38 0.47 8.72
CA ASN A 32 17.38 -0.99 8.70
C ASN A 32 18.40 -1.50 7.67
N ASN A 33 18.82 -2.76 7.78
CA ASN A 33 19.55 -3.39 6.67
C ASN A 33 18.58 -3.53 5.47
N ILE A 34 17.44 -4.19 5.66
CA ILE A 34 16.35 -4.19 4.67
C ILE A 34 15.15 -3.44 5.26
N GLY A 35 14.66 -2.41 4.58
CA GLY A 35 13.45 -1.70 4.99
C GLY A 35 12.22 -2.61 4.92
N ILE A 36 11.91 -3.10 3.71
CA ILE A 36 10.81 -4.05 3.46
C ILE A 36 11.32 -5.23 2.63
N ASP A 37 11.12 -6.45 3.11
CA ASP A 37 11.41 -7.70 2.40
C ASP A 37 10.10 -8.31 1.87
N LEU A 38 9.87 -8.15 0.57
CA LEU A 38 8.63 -8.57 -0.12
C LEU A 38 8.80 -9.94 -0.76
N LYS A 39 8.48 -10.99 -0.02
CA LYS A 39 8.46 -12.39 -0.49
C LYS A 39 7.05 -12.86 -0.80
N SER A 40 6.22 -12.00 -1.38
CA SER A 40 4.81 -12.29 -1.67
C SER A 40 4.32 -11.52 -2.89
N PHE A 41 3.13 -11.87 -3.37
CA PHE A 41 2.52 -11.29 -4.57
C PHE A 41 1.32 -10.42 -4.22
N SER A 42 0.95 -9.51 -5.13
CA SER A 42 -0.33 -8.77 -5.07
C SER A 42 -0.55 -7.96 -3.80
N ASN A 43 0.50 -7.33 -3.24
CA ASN A 43 0.40 -6.44 -2.08
C ASN A 43 0.39 -4.98 -2.49
N ASP A 44 -0.13 -4.11 -1.61
CA ASP A 44 -0.12 -2.66 -1.75
C ASP A 44 0.87 -2.03 -0.79
N ILE A 45 1.89 -1.37 -1.33
CA ILE A 45 2.90 -0.63 -0.57
C ILE A 45 2.77 0.85 -0.96
N ILE A 46 2.13 1.66 -0.12
CA ILE A 46 1.68 3.01 -0.50
C ILE A 46 1.91 4.02 0.62
N PHE A 47 2.39 5.23 0.33
CA PHE A 47 2.57 6.29 1.34
C PHE A 47 3.56 5.94 2.46
N ASN A 48 4.56 5.09 2.21
CA ASN A 48 5.61 4.83 3.20
C ASN A 48 6.80 5.77 2.98
N ASN A 49 7.43 6.19 4.07
CA ASN A 49 8.77 6.78 4.04
C ASN A 49 9.79 5.66 4.23
N ILE A 50 10.70 5.48 3.27
CA ILE A 50 11.69 4.41 3.26
C ILE A 50 13.04 5.09 3.08
N GLU A 51 13.74 5.33 4.18
CA GLU A 51 14.95 6.16 4.17
C GLU A 51 16.15 5.59 4.92
N LYS A 52 17.36 5.84 4.44
CA LYS A 52 18.61 5.49 5.15
C LYS A 52 18.74 4.00 5.49
N ASN A 53 18.13 3.12 4.71
CA ASN A 53 18.31 1.67 4.81
C ASN A 53 19.47 1.21 3.90
N GLU A 54 20.06 0.04 4.16
CA GLU A 54 21.01 -0.55 3.20
C GLU A 54 20.27 -0.94 1.90
N VAL A 55 19.09 -1.52 2.02
CA VAL A 55 18.14 -1.78 0.93
C VAL A 55 16.78 -1.22 1.34
N GLY A 56 16.18 -0.36 0.51
CA GLY A 56 14.83 0.16 0.74
C GLY A 56 13.78 -0.94 0.67
N ILE A 57 13.60 -1.52 -0.52
CA ILE A 57 12.75 -2.70 -0.74
C ILE A 57 13.58 -3.83 -1.37
N GLN A 58 13.52 -5.02 -0.78
CA GLN A 58 14.01 -6.25 -1.38
C GLN A 58 12.85 -7.03 -2.01
N LEU A 59 12.98 -7.44 -3.27
CA LEU A 59 11.96 -8.14 -4.03
C LEU A 59 12.28 -9.63 -4.14
N CYS A 60 11.29 -10.44 -3.77
CA CYS A 60 11.22 -11.88 -3.98
C CYS A 60 9.77 -12.29 -4.32
N GLY A 61 9.09 -11.41 -5.06
CA GLY A 61 7.67 -11.53 -5.39
C GLY A 61 7.23 -10.46 -6.39
N SER A 62 6.23 -10.82 -7.19
CA SER A 62 5.71 -10.04 -8.32
C SER A 62 4.30 -9.50 -8.06
N ASP A 63 3.77 -8.71 -9.01
CA ASP A 63 2.40 -8.20 -9.01
C ASP A 63 2.06 -7.31 -7.81
N ASN A 64 3.04 -6.80 -7.09
CA ASN A 64 2.80 -5.81 -6.03
C ASN A 64 2.61 -4.42 -6.66
N GLN A 65 1.76 -3.60 -6.04
CA GLN A 65 1.54 -2.21 -6.39
C GLN A 65 2.31 -1.33 -5.40
N ILE A 66 3.31 -0.61 -5.89
CA ILE A 66 4.26 0.15 -5.10
C ILE A 66 4.28 1.59 -5.63
N TYR A 67 3.50 2.48 -5.04
CA TYR A 67 3.37 3.86 -5.52
C TYR A 67 3.18 4.83 -4.36
N ARG A 68 3.48 6.11 -4.58
CA ARG A 68 3.38 7.18 -3.56
C ARG A 68 4.25 6.94 -2.32
N ASN A 69 5.33 6.20 -2.44
CA ASN A 69 6.32 6.08 -1.37
C ASN A 69 7.44 7.09 -1.58
N THR A 70 8.19 7.35 -0.51
CA THR A 70 9.39 8.18 -0.51
C THR A 70 10.61 7.28 -0.30
N PHE A 71 11.45 7.15 -1.32
CA PHE A 71 12.72 6.42 -1.26
C PHE A 71 13.88 7.41 -1.11
N ASN A 72 14.40 7.57 0.11
CA ASN A 72 15.34 8.65 0.41
C ASN A 72 16.65 8.15 1.03
N ASN A 73 17.78 8.37 0.35
CA ASN A 73 19.11 8.03 0.84
C ASN A 73 19.27 6.57 1.32
N ASN A 74 18.61 5.60 0.70
CA ASN A 74 18.95 4.19 0.88
C ASN A 74 20.23 3.86 0.08
N THR A 75 21.03 2.89 0.52
CA THR A 75 22.22 2.48 -0.26
C THR A 75 21.81 1.83 -1.59
N LYS A 76 20.75 1.02 -1.57
CA LYS A 76 19.99 0.60 -2.75
C LYS A 76 18.53 0.95 -2.53
N GLN A 77 17.90 1.70 -3.43
CA GLN A 77 16.47 2.03 -3.29
C GLN A 77 15.60 0.76 -3.37
N VAL A 78 15.90 -0.08 -4.36
CA VAL A 78 15.28 -1.38 -4.60
C VAL A 78 16.39 -2.40 -4.88
N TYR A 79 16.19 -3.63 -4.44
CA TYR A 79 17.05 -4.76 -4.77
C TYR A 79 16.19 -5.97 -5.14
N ASP A 80 16.33 -6.48 -6.37
CA ASP A 80 15.74 -7.76 -6.75
C ASP A 80 16.77 -8.87 -6.51
N ILE A 81 16.37 -9.92 -5.79
CA ILE A 81 17.26 -11.04 -5.48
C ILE A 81 17.69 -11.83 -6.73
N THR A 82 16.97 -11.70 -7.85
CA THR A 82 17.32 -12.40 -9.09
C THR A 82 18.47 -11.72 -9.84
N TRP A 83 18.82 -10.47 -9.52
CA TRP A 83 19.94 -9.77 -10.14
C TRP A 83 21.29 -10.46 -9.90
N ASP A 84 21.41 -11.22 -8.79
CA ASP A 84 22.58 -12.06 -8.51
C ASP A 84 22.56 -13.41 -9.27
N ASN A 85 21.47 -13.72 -9.98
CA ASN A 85 21.28 -14.97 -10.72
C ASN A 85 20.88 -14.71 -12.19
N PRO A 86 21.83 -14.71 -13.13
CA PRO A 86 21.57 -14.35 -14.54
C PRO A 86 20.71 -15.36 -15.31
N ARG A 87 20.22 -16.43 -14.67
CA ARG A 87 19.30 -17.42 -15.25
C ARG A 87 17.85 -17.19 -14.87
N GLN A 88 17.57 -16.17 -14.05
CA GLN A 88 16.26 -15.90 -13.52
C GLN A 88 15.85 -14.47 -13.86
N ASP A 89 14.64 -14.32 -14.39
CA ASP A 89 14.08 -13.02 -14.71
C ASP A 89 13.72 -12.25 -13.43
N SER A 90 13.75 -10.92 -13.49
CA SER A 90 13.31 -10.04 -12.40
C SER A 90 11.86 -10.30 -11.98
N PHE A 91 11.57 -10.12 -10.70
CA PHE A 91 10.20 -10.06 -10.21
C PHE A 91 9.54 -8.74 -10.65
N ILE A 92 8.49 -8.88 -11.46
CA ILE A 92 7.80 -7.73 -12.08
C ILE A 92 6.78 -7.14 -11.12
N ASN A 93 6.87 -5.84 -10.88
CA ASN A 93 5.97 -5.09 -10.00
C ASN A 93 5.47 -3.81 -10.68
N ILE A 94 4.39 -3.23 -10.17
CA ILE A 94 3.79 -2.01 -10.69
C ILE A 94 4.21 -0.85 -9.81
N TRP A 95 4.89 0.15 -10.39
CA TRP A 95 5.50 1.26 -9.63
C TRP A 95 4.71 2.57 -9.67
N HIS A 96 3.49 2.53 -10.20
CA HIS A 96 2.63 3.70 -10.33
C HIS A 96 1.15 3.35 -10.21
N SER A 97 0.32 4.37 -10.01
CA SER A 97 -1.14 4.30 -10.10
C SER A 97 -1.65 5.55 -10.80
N GLY A 98 -2.28 5.36 -11.95
CA GLY A 98 -2.57 6.47 -12.87
C GLY A 98 -1.28 7.20 -13.23
N ASP A 99 -1.31 8.53 -13.13
CA ASP A 99 -0.19 9.43 -13.45
C ASP A 99 0.68 9.75 -12.22
N THR A 100 0.78 8.82 -11.26
CA THR A 100 1.50 9.05 -10.01
C THR A 100 2.31 7.83 -9.60
N GLY A 101 3.63 8.03 -9.43
CA GLY A 101 4.59 7.04 -8.98
C GLY A 101 5.12 7.31 -7.58
N ASN A 102 6.40 7.08 -7.37
CA ASN A 102 7.13 7.26 -6.12
C ASN A 102 8.11 8.44 -6.21
N TYR A 103 8.52 8.95 -5.06
CA TYR A 103 9.67 9.85 -4.97
C TYR A 103 10.95 9.04 -4.79
N TRP A 104 12.00 9.40 -5.51
CA TRP A 104 13.31 8.79 -5.45
C TRP A 104 14.36 9.89 -5.25
N SER A 105 15.13 9.85 -4.17
CA SER A 105 16.11 10.90 -3.85
C SER A 105 17.24 11.03 -4.88
N ASP A 106 17.49 9.97 -5.64
CA ASP A 106 18.48 9.87 -6.72
C ASP A 106 17.88 10.14 -8.11
N TYR A 107 16.58 10.42 -8.21
CA TYR A 107 15.94 10.82 -9.46
C TYR A 107 16.07 12.32 -9.70
N THR A 108 16.67 12.68 -10.84
CA THR A 108 16.95 14.09 -11.18
C THR A 108 15.85 14.77 -11.99
N GLY A 109 14.80 14.06 -12.41
CA GLY A 109 13.65 14.69 -13.08
C GLY A 109 13.91 15.23 -14.49
N ILE A 110 15.03 14.88 -15.13
CA ILE A 110 15.39 15.49 -16.41
C ILE A 110 14.52 14.88 -17.52
N ASN A 111 13.74 15.72 -18.19
CA ASN A 111 12.91 15.37 -19.36
C ASN A 111 11.78 14.36 -19.10
N GLU A 112 11.18 14.34 -17.91
CA GLU A 112 10.01 13.50 -17.61
C GLU A 112 10.26 12.00 -17.89
N THR A 113 11.51 11.55 -17.76
CA THR A 113 11.89 10.16 -18.02
C THR A 113 11.45 9.26 -16.86
N PRO A 114 11.02 8.01 -17.13
CA PRO A 114 10.79 7.04 -16.07
C PRO A 114 12.01 6.86 -15.15
N TYR A 115 11.78 6.63 -13.86
CA TYR A 115 12.83 6.11 -12.99
C TYR A 115 12.99 4.60 -13.26
N ILE A 116 14.18 4.22 -13.72
CA ILE A 116 14.47 2.85 -14.14
C ILE A 116 15.04 2.08 -12.95
N ILE A 117 14.34 1.03 -12.53
CA ILE A 117 14.83 0.10 -11.50
C ILE A 117 15.59 -1.02 -12.20
N ASP A 118 14.98 -1.61 -13.23
CA ASP A 118 15.62 -2.49 -14.19
C ASP A 118 14.87 -2.48 -15.54
N GLU A 119 15.18 -3.42 -16.44
CA GLU A 119 14.53 -3.53 -17.75
C GLU A 119 13.01 -3.78 -17.69
N ASN A 120 12.52 -4.47 -16.66
CA ASN A 120 11.13 -4.91 -16.51
C ASN A 120 10.38 -4.13 -15.42
N ASN A 121 11.09 -3.38 -14.58
CA ASN A 121 10.56 -2.56 -13.49
C ASN A 121 10.95 -1.10 -13.68
N GLN A 122 9.95 -0.27 -13.98
CA GLN A 122 10.13 1.16 -14.14
C GLN A 122 8.98 1.89 -13.46
N ASP A 123 9.30 3.02 -12.84
CA ASP A 123 8.31 3.99 -12.40
C ASP A 123 8.15 5.05 -13.49
N PRO A 124 7.05 5.02 -14.27
CA PRO A 124 6.83 5.97 -15.36
C PRO A 124 6.43 7.37 -14.89
N PHE A 125 6.03 7.54 -13.63
CA PHE A 125 5.54 8.81 -13.11
C PHE A 125 6.25 9.22 -11.80
N PRO A 126 7.59 9.26 -11.79
CA PRO A 126 8.35 9.57 -10.59
C PRO A 126 8.07 11.01 -10.12
N LEU A 127 8.04 11.19 -8.81
CA LEU A 127 7.75 12.46 -8.17
C LEU A 127 9.02 13.30 -8.02
N ASN A 128 8.92 14.60 -8.27
CA ASN A 128 10.04 15.55 -8.10
C ASN A 128 10.30 15.94 -6.64
N GLN A 129 9.37 15.63 -5.74
CA GLN A 129 9.49 15.87 -4.31
C GLN A 129 8.74 14.79 -3.53
N PRO A 130 9.13 14.50 -2.27
CA PRO A 130 8.37 13.61 -1.40
C PRO A 130 6.93 14.10 -1.26
N LEU A 131 5.98 13.17 -1.16
CA LEU A 131 4.63 13.53 -0.77
C LEU A 131 4.66 13.96 0.70
N GLU A 132 4.05 15.10 0.98
CA GLU A 132 3.85 15.53 2.36
C GLU A 132 2.98 14.48 3.08
N PRO A 133 3.29 14.15 4.34
CA PRO A 133 2.38 13.37 5.17
C PRO A 133 1.01 14.01 5.11
N LEU A 134 -0.05 13.21 4.94
CA LEU A 134 -1.41 13.73 5.01
C LEU A 134 -1.65 14.25 6.43
N ASP A 135 -1.49 15.56 6.62
CA ASP A 135 -1.62 16.23 7.92
C ASP A 135 -3.07 16.20 8.43
N ASP A 136 -4.04 15.87 7.57
CA ASP A 136 -5.45 15.76 7.94
C ASP A 136 -6.12 14.51 7.32
N PRO A 137 -6.56 13.53 8.13
CA PRO A 137 -7.40 12.43 7.67
C PRO A 137 -8.79 12.85 7.18
N TRP A 138 -9.14 14.14 7.26
CA TRP A 138 -10.38 14.74 6.78
C TRP A 138 -10.17 15.76 5.65
N ASP A 139 -9.01 15.83 5.01
CA ASP A 139 -8.83 16.69 3.83
C ASP A 139 -9.82 16.28 2.72
N PRO A 140 -10.81 17.12 2.38
CA PRO A 140 -11.82 16.80 1.37
C PRO A 140 -11.24 16.75 -0.06
N SER A 141 -10.00 17.16 -0.27
CA SER A 141 -9.34 17.07 -1.58
C SER A 141 -8.93 15.63 -1.94
N ILE A 142 -9.00 14.68 -0.99
CA ILE A 142 -8.55 13.27 -1.13
C ILE A 142 -9.67 12.33 -1.63
N ASP A 143 -10.86 12.85 -1.94
CA ASP A 143 -12.04 12.07 -2.39
C ASP A 143 -11.85 11.27 -3.70
N TYR A 144 -10.68 11.30 -4.35
CA TYR A 144 -10.39 10.55 -5.57
C TYR A 144 -9.89 9.10 -5.35
N ILE A 145 -9.64 8.66 -4.09
CA ILE A 145 -8.98 7.34 -3.82
C ILE A 145 -9.66 6.55 -2.70
N LEU A 146 -10.99 6.49 -2.72
CA LEU A 146 -11.70 5.39 -2.06
C LEU A 146 -12.48 4.61 -3.12
N PRO A 147 -12.00 3.44 -3.59
CA PRO A 147 -12.92 2.47 -4.15
C PRO A 147 -13.82 2.00 -2.99
N ALA A 148 -14.99 2.62 -2.84
CA ALA A 148 -16.23 2.02 -2.36
C ALA A 148 -16.25 1.21 -1.03
N MET A 149 -15.23 1.25 -0.15
CA MET A 149 -15.20 0.37 1.04
C MET A 149 -15.71 1.00 2.34
N GLY A 150 -15.78 2.34 2.43
CA GLY A 150 -16.40 3.01 3.58
C GLY A 150 -17.93 3.07 3.48
N GLY A 151 -18.46 3.65 2.39
CA GLY A 151 -19.91 3.86 2.24
C GLY A 151 -20.73 2.57 2.14
N ALA A 152 -20.24 1.56 1.41
CA ALA A 152 -20.98 0.32 1.19
C ALA A 152 -21.08 -0.53 2.47
N THR A 153 -20.06 -0.55 3.32
CA THR A 153 -20.09 -1.30 4.59
C THR A 153 -21.01 -0.64 5.61
N PHE A 154 -21.00 0.70 5.72
CA PHE A 154 -21.95 1.43 6.56
C PHE A 154 -23.40 1.30 6.06
N LEU A 155 -23.65 1.36 4.75
CA LEU A 155 -25.00 1.15 4.19
C LEU A 155 -25.51 -0.26 4.44
N VAL A 156 -24.67 -1.30 4.29
CA VAL A 156 -25.06 -2.69 4.56
C VAL A 156 -25.38 -2.89 6.05
N ILE A 157 -24.55 -2.38 6.97
CA ILE A 157 -24.81 -2.44 8.42
C ILE A 157 -26.12 -1.72 8.77
N PHE A 158 -26.34 -0.53 8.19
CA PHE A 158 -27.56 0.25 8.40
C PHE A 158 -28.82 -0.47 7.89
N ILE A 159 -28.77 -1.05 6.67
CA ILE A 159 -29.89 -1.82 6.10
C ILE A 159 -30.20 -3.04 6.97
N VAL A 160 -29.19 -3.79 7.42
CA VAL A 160 -29.38 -4.95 8.31
C VAL A 160 -30.04 -4.53 9.63
N ALA A 161 -29.57 -3.44 10.25
CA ALA A 161 -30.17 -2.92 11.48
C ALA A 161 -31.64 -2.54 11.29
N VAL A 162 -31.98 -1.85 10.20
CA VAL A 162 -33.37 -1.46 9.88
C VAL A 162 -34.26 -2.69 9.67
N VAL A 163 -33.78 -3.71 8.94
CA VAL A 163 -34.52 -4.96 8.72
C VAL A 163 -34.79 -5.70 10.03
N VAL A 164 -33.80 -5.77 10.94
CA VAL A 164 -33.96 -6.39 12.26
C VAL A 164 -35.01 -5.64 13.09
N VAL A 165 -34.96 -4.30 13.11
CA VAL A 165 -35.94 -3.48 13.84
C VAL A 165 -37.35 -3.70 13.29
N ILE A 166 -37.53 -3.67 11.97
CA ILE A 166 -38.83 -3.93 11.32
C ILE A 166 -39.34 -5.33 11.70
N PHE A 167 -38.47 -6.35 11.65
CA PHE A 167 -38.84 -7.72 12.01
C PHE A 167 -39.31 -7.84 13.47
N VAL A 168 -38.59 -7.21 14.41
CA VAL A 168 -38.96 -7.18 15.84
C VAL A 168 -40.31 -6.49 16.04
N LEU A 169 -40.55 -5.35 15.38
CA LEU A 169 -41.81 -4.60 15.48
C LEU A 169 -42.99 -5.40 14.91
N VAL A 170 -42.81 -6.08 13.77
CA VAL A 170 -43.83 -6.96 13.18
C VAL A 170 -44.16 -8.13 14.12
N LYS A 171 -43.14 -8.78 14.71
CA LYS A 171 -43.34 -9.89 15.66
C LYS A 171 -44.07 -9.42 16.92
N LYS A 172 -43.75 -8.22 17.43
CA LYS A 172 -44.45 -7.63 18.58
C LYS A 172 -45.92 -7.35 18.28
N ARG A 173 -46.23 -6.80 17.10
CA ARG A 173 -47.62 -6.55 16.66
C ARG A 173 -48.43 -7.83 16.48
N ARG A 174 -47.83 -8.89 15.95
CA ARG A 174 -48.51 -10.20 15.78
C ARG A 174 -48.88 -10.84 17.13
N LYS A 175 -48.02 -10.71 18.14
CA LYS A 175 -48.32 -11.19 19.51
C LYS A 175 -49.41 -10.38 20.22
N GLN A 176 -49.64 -9.14 19.79
CA GLN A 176 -50.64 -8.24 20.38
C GLN A 176 -52.01 -8.31 19.69
N LYS A 177 -52.14 -9.09 18.61
CA LYS A 177 -53.43 -9.35 17.99
C LYS A 177 -54.05 -10.55 18.72
N PRO A 178 -55.08 -10.37 19.58
CA PRO A 178 -55.81 -11.49 20.11
C PRO A 178 -56.48 -12.25 18.95
N GLU A 179 -56.37 -13.57 18.96
CA GLU A 179 -57.18 -14.44 18.10
C GLU A 179 -58.63 -14.24 18.54
N GLY A 180 -59.38 -13.51 17.71
CA GLY A 180 -60.83 -13.42 17.79
C GLY A 180 -61.45 -14.52 16.94
#